data_AF-A0AAV0D8S2-F1
#
_entry.id   AF-A0AAV0D8S2-F1
#
_cell.length_a   1.000
_cell.length_b   1.000
_cell.length_c   1.000
_cell.angle_alpha   90.00
_cell.angle_beta   90.00
_cell.angle_gamma   90.00
#
_symmetry.space_group_name_H-M   'P 1'
#
loop_
_entity.id
_entity.type
_entity.pdbx_description
1 polymer ?
#
loop_
_entity_poly.entity_id
_entity_poly.type
_entity_poly.pdbx_seq_one_letter_code
_entity_poly.pdbx_strand_id
1 'polypeptide(L)'
;MTTVVQTSEEDPALSVIRFTAELSWADAGPEVAEPQVSRLCVEGQECMIGGRWLDLASLMLTSAELVFAKISDKDAECIYTIISNLVKKPDSLDQVHEIAELISSKVMQQPTEKSALRLKILFNLYNLLDNPYSRFIVYMKTLHFAISGKVTEHVLPSFKKMDNFLKEWNIGVKDRRELFLTISNILKEHKGHAKESFTFLTKYLSTFSGDDANTMNEAKDAAVQTIIEFVKVPDMYQCDLLDMPAVAQLEKDARYAPVYKLLRIFLTQRLNAYLEFEASNSTLMKTHGLVHEDCITKMRLMSLVDLASNDSGRIPYTVIKDVLQIDVNEVESWIVKAITAKLIVCKIDQMNQVVIVSHAIDRVFGPNQWKSLQTKLEMWKGNIANLISTIQANKIVDDGSQAMQGLMIR
;
A
#
# COMPACT_ATOMS: atom_id res chain seq x y z
N MET A 1 19.19 4.86 16.65
CA MET A 1 19.82 3.80 17.45
C MET A 1 20.13 4.37 18.81
N THR A 2 19.46 3.90 19.85
CA THR A 2 19.77 4.28 21.23
C THR A 2 20.69 3.20 21.79
N THR A 3 22.00 3.42 21.72
CA THR A 3 22.98 2.52 22.34
C THR A 3 22.97 2.76 23.84
N VAL A 4 22.59 1.76 24.62
CA VAL A 4 22.70 1.80 26.08
C VAL A 4 24.19 1.70 26.41
N VAL A 5 24.76 2.80 26.91
CA VAL A 5 26.14 2.84 27.40
C VAL A 5 26.11 2.43 28.87
N GLN A 6 26.77 1.33 29.21
CA GLN A 6 26.94 0.91 30.61
C GLN A 6 27.92 1.87 31.29
N THR A 7 27.45 2.57 32.32
CA THR A 7 28.26 3.52 33.12
C THR A 7 28.47 3.07 34.57
N SER A 8 27.91 1.94 34.99
CA SER A 8 28.00 1.36 36.35
C SER A 8 28.47 -0.09 36.34
N GLU A 9 29.01 -0.56 37.48
CA GLU A 9 29.44 -1.96 37.69
C GLU A 9 28.26 -2.96 37.79
N GLU A 10 27.06 -2.49 38.16
CA GLU A 10 25.85 -3.32 38.18
C GLU A 10 25.27 -3.53 36.75
N ASP A 11 24.80 -4.74 36.47
CA ASP A 11 24.13 -5.04 35.20
C ASP A 11 22.82 -4.24 35.08
N PRO A 12 22.58 -3.53 33.95
CA PRO A 12 21.39 -2.71 33.75
C PRO A 12 20.05 -3.45 33.97
N ALA A 13 20.00 -4.76 33.72
CA ALA A 13 18.79 -5.55 33.96
C ALA A 13 18.45 -5.61 35.46
N LEU A 14 19.45 -5.79 36.32
CA LEU A 14 19.26 -5.83 37.77
C LEU A 14 18.85 -4.46 38.32
N SER A 15 19.42 -3.37 37.80
CA SER A 15 19.01 -2.01 38.18
C SER A 15 17.54 -1.73 37.83
N VAL A 16 17.06 -2.23 36.68
CA VAL A 16 15.64 -2.12 36.28
C VAL A 16 14.74 -2.98 37.17
N ILE A 17 15.15 -4.20 37.53
CA ILE A 17 14.39 -5.06 38.45
C ILE A 17 14.23 -4.38 39.81
N ARG A 18 15.34 -3.85 40.37
CA ARG A 18 15.32 -3.12 41.64
C ARG A 18 14.37 -1.92 41.58
N PHE A 19 14.51 -1.06 40.56
CA PHE A 19 13.67 0.13 40.40
C PHE A 19 12.18 -0.19 40.25
N THR A 20 11.83 -1.15 39.40
CA THR A 20 10.43 -1.55 39.19
C THR A 20 9.83 -2.22 40.43
N ALA A 21 10.62 -3.00 41.17
CA ALA A 21 10.18 -3.61 42.41
C ALA A 21 9.94 -2.56 43.52
N GLU A 22 10.85 -1.60 43.70
CA GLU A 22 10.70 -0.51 44.69
C GLU A 22 9.42 0.30 44.43
N LEU A 23 9.13 0.63 43.18
CA LEU A 23 7.91 1.34 42.79
C LEU A 23 6.63 0.50 42.92
N SER A 24 6.72 -0.81 42.68
CA SER A 24 5.57 -1.72 42.85
C SER A 24 5.13 -1.84 44.30
N TRP A 25 6.10 -1.83 45.23
CA TRP A 25 5.87 -2.02 46.67
C TRP A 25 5.92 -0.72 47.48
N ALA A 26 5.99 0.45 46.83
CA ALA A 26 6.06 1.75 47.49
C ALA A 26 4.91 2.01 48.49
N ASP A 27 3.73 1.42 48.22
CA ASP A 27 2.53 1.58 49.05
C ASP A 27 2.50 0.63 50.28
N ALA A 28 3.41 -0.36 50.37
CA ALA A 28 3.41 -1.43 51.38
C ALA A 28 4.30 -1.17 52.61
N GLY A 29 5.04 -0.05 52.62
CA GLY A 29 5.98 0.31 53.70
C GLY A 29 7.34 -0.43 53.63
N PRO A 30 8.39 0.12 54.27
CA PRO A 30 9.77 -0.35 54.10
C PRO A 30 10.00 -1.80 54.58
N GLU A 31 9.34 -2.22 55.66
CA GLU A 31 9.49 -3.56 56.24
C GLU A 31 9.00 -4.69 55.33
N VAL A 32 8.06 -4.41 54.42
CA VAL A 32 7.50 -5.39 53.46
C VAL A 32 8.15 -5.24 52.08
N ALA A 33 8.48 -4.02 51.68
CA ALA A 33 9.06 -3.74 50.37
C ALA A 33 10.50 -4.27 50.23
N GLU A 34 11.38 -3.99 51.21
CA GLU A 34 12.80 -4.34 51.16
C GLU A 34 13.09 -5.86 50.98
N PRO A 35 12.40 -6.78 51.71
CA PRO A 35 12.60 -8.21 51.49
C PRO A 35 12.06 -8.71 50.15
N GLN A 36 10.99 -8.12 49.62
CA GLN A 36 10.44 -8.50 48.32
C GLN A 36 11.31 -8.01 47.15
N VAL A 37 11.82 -6.77 47.23
CA VAL A 37 12.78 -6.22 46.27
C VAL A 37 14.05 -7.09 46.24
N SER A 38 14.59 -7.44 47.41
CA SER A 38 15.78 -8.29 47.52
C SER A 38 15.54 -9.68 46.91
N ARG A 39 14.37 -10.28 47.16
CA ARG A 39 14.00 -11.57 46.57
C ARG A 39 13.95 -11.52 45.04
N LEU A 40 13.30 -10.51 44.46
CA LEU A 40 13.19 -10.36 43.01
C LEU A 40 14.56 -10.11 42.35
N CYS A 41 15.44 -9.35 43.01
CA CYS A 41 16.80 -9.15 42.54
C CYS A 41 17.63 -10.45 42.55
N VAL A 42 17.50 -11.28 43.59
CA VAL A 42 18.16 -12.59 43.66
C VAL A 42 17.65 -13.52 42.57
N GLU A 43 16.33 -13.59 42.36
CA GLU A 43 15.72 -14.39 41.30
C GLU A 43 16.18 -13.94 39.91
N GLY A 44 16.27 -12.62 39.67
CA GLY A 44 16.84 -12.07 38.44
C GLY A 44 18.29 -12.47 38.23
N GLN A 45 19.12 -12.42 39.28
CA GLN A 45 20.52 -12.81 39.22
C GLN A 45 20.70 -14.30 38.96
N GLU A 46 19.88 -15.16 39.57
CA GLU A 46 19.86 -16.61 39.30
C GLU A 46 19.49 -16.91 37.84
N CYS A 47 18.52 -16.18 37.27
CA CYS A 47 18.17 -16.32 35.86
C CYS A 47 19.31 -15.90 34.93
N MET A 48 20.05 -14.84 35.25
CA MET A 48 21.22 -14.41 34.48
C MET A 48 22.35 -15.44 34.53
N ILE A 49 22.68 -15.97 35.72
CA ILE A 49 23.75 -16.96 35.89
C ILE A 49 23.38 -18.28 35.19
N GLY A 50 22.10 -18.66 35.25
CA GLY A 50 21.59 -19.87 34.60
C GLY A 50 21.34 -19.73 33.09
N GLY A 51 21.58 -18.57 32.48
CA GLY A 51 21.28 -18.32 31.06
C GLY A 51 19.79 -18.38 30.71
N ARG A 52 18.90 -18.25 31.70
CA ARG A 52 17.44 -18.31 31.55
C ARG A 52 16.89 -16.92 31.19
N TRP A 53 17.25 -16.45 30.00
CA TRP A 53 16.92 -15.09 29.53
C TRP A 53 15.41 -14.87 29.34
N LEU A 54 14.66 -15.92 28.99
CA LEU A 54 13.20 -15.86 28.85
C LEU A 54 12.51 -15.62 30.20
N ASP A 55 12.93 -16.34 31.24
CA ASP A 55 12.40 -16.18 32.60
C ASP A 55 12.72 -14.76 33.13
N LEU A 56 13.94 -14.29 32.87
CA LEU A 56 14.35 -12.93 33.22
C LEU A 56 13.48 -11.87 32.52
N ALA A 57 13.26 -12.01 31.22
CA ALA A 57 12.39 -11.11 30.47
C ALA A 57 10.95 -11.12 31.00
N SER A 58 10.41 -12.30 31.31
CA SER A 58 9.07 -12.44 31.91
C SER A 58 8.95 -11.74 33.26
N LEU A 59 9.94 -11.91 34.14
CA LEU A 59 9.99 -11.27 35.46
C LEU A 59 10.03 -9.74 35.31
N MET A 60 10.93 -9.23 34.46
CA MET A 60 11.07 -7.79 34.22
C MET A 60 9.83 -7.17 33.56
N LEU A 61 9.19 -7.87 32.62
CA LEU A 61 7.97 -7.39 31.98
C LEU A 61 6.81 -7.33 32.95
N THR A 62 6.70 -8.32 33.85
CA THR A 62 5.63 -8.37 34.84
C THR A 62 5.76 -7.23 35.85
N SER A 63 6.97 -6.97 36.34
CA SER A 63 7.21 -5.83 37.25
C SER A 63 7.06 -4.49 36.55
N ALA A 64 7.52 -4.36 35.30
CA ALA A 64 7.38 -3.13 34.52
C ALA A 64 5.91 -2.79 34.21
N GLU A 65 5.07 -3.78 33.88
CA GLU A 65 3.66 -3.54 33.57
C GLU A 65 2.86 -3.03 34.78
N LEU A 66 3.17 -3.52 35.99
CA LEU A 66 2.52 -3.05 37.23
C LEU A 66 2.79 -1.58 37.53
N VAL A 67 3.94 -1.08 37.05
CA VAL A 67 4.43 0.27 37.34
C VAL A 67 4.18 1.22 36.15
N PHE A 68 3.82 0.71 34.98
CA PHE A 68 3.72 1.45 33.71
C PHE A 68 2.86 2.73 33.78
N ALA A 69 1.75 2.67 34.53
CA ALA A 69 0.86 3.80 34.78
C ALA A 69 1.47 4.88 35.70
N LYS A 70 2.33 4.47 36.64
CA LYS A 70 2.90 5.30 37.71
C LYS A 70 4.18 6.02 37.29
N ILE A 71 4.89 5.54 36.26
CA ILE A 71 6.18 6.10 35.81
C ILE A 71 6.07 7.16 34.72
N SER A 72 7.09 8.02 34.65
CA SER A 72 7.23 8.98 33.57
C SER A 72 7.49 8.27 32.23
N ASP A 73 7.14 8.93 31.12
CA ASP A 73 7.32 8.34 29.78
C ASP A 73 8.79 8.08 29.44
N LYS A 74 9.71 8.88 29.99
CA LYS A 74 11.16 8.71 29.79
C LYS A 74 11.68 7.49 30.54
N ASP A 75 11.21 7.26 31.76
CA ASP A 75 11.62 6.11 32.56
C ASP A 75 11.09 4.81 31.96
N ALA A 76 9.83 4.83 31.50
CA ALA A 76 9.24 3.71 30.76
C ALA A 76 10.02 3.38 29.48
N GLU A 77 10.39 4.38 28.68
CA GLU A 77 11.22 4.15 27.49
C GLU A 77 12.57 3.52 27.84
N CYS A 78 13.22 3.98 28.92
CA CYS A 78 14.49 3.44 29.37
C CYS A 78 14.37 1.97 29.81
N ILE A 79 13.40 1.68 30.68
CA ILE A 79 13.11 0.34 31.21
C ILE A 79 12.88 -0.65 30.07
N TYR A 80 11.97 -0.33 29.14
CA TYR A 80 11.64 -1.23 28.04
C TYR A 80 12.75 -1.31 26.99
N THR A 81 13.61 -0.30 26.86
CA THR A 81 14.82 -0.39 26.03
C THR A 81 15.82 -1.39 26.62
N ILE A 82 15.99 -1.40 27.94
CA ILE A 82 16.86 -2.37 28.63
C ILE A 82 16.28 -3.78 28.50
N ILE A 83 14.97 -3.96 28.71
CA ILE A 83 14.29 -5.24 28.50
C ILE A 83 14.43 -5.70 27.04
N SER A 84 14.27 -4.81 26.07
CA SER A 84 14.41 -5.15 24.65
C SER A 84 15.85 -5.52 24.26
N ASN A 85 16.86 -4.99 24.96
CA ASN A 85 18.25 -5.38 24.75
C ASN A 85 18.57 -6.80 25.22
N LEU A 86 17.73 -7.41 26.07
CA LEU A 86 17.89 -8.82 26.46
C LEU A 86 17.85 -9.75 25.25
N VAL A 87 17.18 -9.35 24.17
CA VAL A 87 17.09 -10.09 22.91
C VAL A 87 18.47 -10.31 22.25
N LYS A 88 19.50 -9.55 22.62
CA LYS A 88 20.87 -9.70 22.11
C LYS A 88 21.76 -10.64 22.93
N LYS A 89 21.27 -11.15 24.06
CA LYS A 89 22.05 -11.98 25.01
C LYS A 89 22.03 -13.49 24.69
N PRO A 90 20.93 -14.09 24.19
CA PRO A 90 20.92 -15.51 23.86
C PRO A 90 21.72 -15.81 22.59
N ASP A 91 22.41 -16.95 22.59
CA ASP A 91 23.13 -17.45 21.40
C ASP A 91 22.20 -18.18 20.41
N SER A 92 21.05 -18.67 20.86
CA SER A 92 20.10 -19.40 20.03
C SER A 92 19.02 -18.49 19.43
N LEU A 93 18.80 -18.60 18.11
CA LEU A 93 17.77 -17.84 17.40
C LEU A 93 16.34 -18.10 17.90
N ASP A 94 16.05 -19.31 18.39
CA ASP A 94 14.73 -19.68 18.89
C ASP A 94 14.40 -18.91 20.19
N GLN A 95 15.36 -18.83 21.13
CA GLN A 95 15.17 -18.01 22.35
C GLN A 95 15.05 -16.52 22.04
N VAL A 96 15.79 -16.02 21.05
CA VAL A 96 15.66 -14.63 20.55
C VAL A 96 14.24 -14.38 20.05
N HIS A 97 13.67 -15.35 19.33
CA HIS A 97 12.29 -15.30 18.84
C HIS A 97 11.28 -15.32 20.00
N GLU A 98 11.39 -16.26 20.92
CA GLU A 98 10.49 -16.41 22.08
C GLU A 98 10.50 -15.16 22.97
N ILE A 99 11.67 -14.57 23.24
CA ILE A 99 11.78 -13.34 24.04
C ILE A 99 11.13 -12.16 23.31
N ALA A 100 11.39 -11.98 22.02
CA ALA A 100 10.78 -10.92 21.23
C ALA A 100 9.25 -11.08 21.16
N GLU A 101 8.78 -12.33 21.08
CA GLU A 101 7.36 -12.64 21.10
C GLU A 101 6.71 -12.32 22.44
N LEU A 102 7.37 -12.69 23.54
CA LEU A 102 6.93 -12.42 24.90
C LEU A 102 6.84 -10.90 25.16
N ILE A 103 7.89 -10.15 24.82
CA ILE A 103 7.92 -8.69 24.97
C ILE A 103 6.78 -8.06 24.17
N SER A 104 6.63 -8.44 22.90
CA SER A 104 5.57 -7.89 22.05
C SER A 104 4.19 -8.18 22.62
N SER A 105 3.94 -9.43 23.05
CA SER A 105 2.64 -9.85 23.57
C SER A 105 2.29 -9.15 24.89
N LYS A 106 3.28 -8.91 25.76
CA LYS A 106 3.10 -8.19 27.03
C LYS A 106 2.84 -6.70 26.82
N VAL A 107 3.62 -6.05 25.96
CA VAL A 107 3.41 -4.64 25.60
C VAL A 107 2.03 -4.42 24.98
N MET A 108 1.47 -5.42 24.29
CA MET A 108 0.14 -5.34 23.68
C MET A 108 -1.04 -5.55 24.65
N GLN A 109 -0.84 -5.98 25.91
CA GLN A 109 -1.95 -6.36 26.80
C GLN A 109 -2.90 -5.21 27.17
N GLN A 110 -2.39 -3.97 27.26
CA GLN A 110 -3.21 -2.78 27.53
C GLN A 110 -3.08 -1.76 26.39
N PRO A 111 -3.84 -1.93 25.29
CA PRO A 111 -3.65 -1.13 24.08
C PRO A 111 -4.07 0.34 24.20
N THR A 112 -4.86 0.70 25.21
CA THR A 112 -5.41 2.05 25.42
C THR A 112 -4.50 2.94 26.26
N GLU A 113 -3.55 2.38 26.99
CA GLU A 113 -2.68 3.14 27.89
C GLU A 113 -1.37 3.53 27.20
N LYS A 114 -1.10 4.84 27.11
CA LYS A 114 0.09 5.42 26.46
C LYS A 114 0.45 4.72 25.14
N SER A 115 -0.55 4.54 24.27
CA SER A 115 -0.45 3.73 23.04
C SER A 115 0.71 4.16 22.13
N ALA A 116 0.99 5.47 22.02
CA ALA A 116 2.12 5.98 21.24
C ALA A 116 3.49 5.55 21.81
N LEU A 117 3.63 5.49 23.14
CA LEU A 117 4.85 5.07 23.81
C LEU A 117 5.07 3.56 23.65
N ARG A 118 4.02 2.75 23.84
CA ARG A 118 4.05 1.30 23.58
C ARG A 118 4.44 1.01 22.13
N LEU A 119 3.93 1.76 21.16
CA LEU A 119 4.31 1.65 19.75
C LEU A 119 5.79 1.99 19.53
N LYS A 120 6.30 3.04 20.17
CA LYS A 120 7.72 3.41 20.11
C LYS A 120 8.62 2.31 20.66
N ILE A 121 8.22 1.66 21.76
CA ILE A 121 8.93 0.51 22.34
C ILE A 121 8.98 -0.65 21.34
N LEU A 122 7.87 -0.98 20.68
CA LEU A 122 7.84 -2.04 19.66
C LEU A 122 8.74 -1.73 18.46
N PHE A 123 8.80 -0.47 18.01
CA PHE A 123 9.75 -0.06 16.96
C PHE A 123 11.21 -0.15 17.43
N ASN A 124 11.50 0.10 18.71
CA ASN A 124 12.84 -0.11 19.25
C ASN A 124 13.20 -1.61 19.19
N LEU A 125 12.30 -2.48 19.65
CA LEU A 125 12.47 -3.93 19.56
C LEU A 125 12.72 -4.39 18.11
N TYR A 126 11.94 -3.90 17.15
CA TYR A 126 12.14 -4.18 15.72
C TYR A 126 13.57 -3.83 15.24
N ASN A 127 14.07 -2.66 15.65
CA ASN A 127 15.39 -2.18 15.24
C ASN A 127 16.56 -2.93 15.92
N LEU A 128 16.31 -3.61 17.04
CA LEU A 128 17.32 -4.36 17.79
C LEU A 128 17.48 -5.80 17.32
N LEU A 129 16.44 -6.37 16.70
CA LEU A 129 16.48 -7.71 16.11
C LEU A 129 17.37 -7.72 14.89
N ASP A 130 18.17 -8.77 14.69
CA ASP A 130 18.98 -8.95 13.47
C ASP A 130 18.35 -9.97 12.51
N ASN A 131 17.51 -10.87 13.02
CA ASN A 131 16.82 -11.88 12.21
C ASN A 131 15.65 -11.24 11.41
N PRO A 132 15.64 -11.37 10.07
CA PRO A 132 14.59 -10.81 9.23
C PRO A 132 13.18 -11.35 9.51
N TYR A 133 13.03 -12.63 9.87
CA TYR A 133 11.72 -13.22 10.14
C TYR A 133 11.14 -12.74 11.49
N SER A 134 11.98 -12.65 12.53
CA SER A 134 11.58 -12.06 13.81
C SER A 134 11.21 -10.57 13.65
N ARG A 135 11.94 -9.82 12.81
CA ARG A 135 11.58 -8.44 12.43
C ARG A 135 10.17 -8.38 11.83
N PHE A 136 9.85 -9.26 10.89
CA PHE A 136 8.52 -9.34 10.29
C PHE A 136 7.42 -9.60 11.33
N ILE A 137 7.60 -10.58 12.22
CA ILE A 137 6.60 -10.93 13.24
C ILE A 137 6.36 -9.76 14.20
N VAL A 138 7.43 -9.13 14.69
CA VAL A 138 7.31 -7.93 15.56
C VAL A 138 6.63 -6.79 14.81
N TYR A 139 6.93 -6.60 13.52
CA TYR A 139 6.27 -5.58 12.70
C TYR A 139 4.77 -5.86 12.53
N MET A 140 4.37 -7.10 12.25
CA MET A 140 2.95 -7.49 12.19
C MET A 140 2.23 -7.22 13.53
N LYS A 141 2.83 -7.62 14.65
CA LYS A 141 2.30 -7.31 15.99
C LYS A 141 2.19 -5.79 16.23
N THR A 142 3.16 -5.02 15.74
CA THR A 142 3.16 -3.56 15.79
C THR A 142 1.98 -2.96 15.00
N LEU A 143 1.66 -3.51 13.82
CA LEU A 143 0.50 -3.07 13.03
C LEU A 143 -0.82 -3.39 13.73
N HIS A 144 -0.99 -4.61 14.25
CA HIS A 144 -2.19 -4.96 15.01
C HIS A 144 -2.36 -4.09 16.26
N PHE A 145 -1.26 -3.82 16.98
CA PHE A 145 -1.28 -2.91 18.11
C PHE A 145 -1.66 -1.49 17.70
N ALA A 146 -1.16 -0.99 16.57
CA ALA A 146 -1.50 0.34 16.07
C ALA A 146 -3.00 0.48 15.79
N ILE A 147 -3.64 -0.57 15.27
CA ILE A 147 -5.10 -0.66 15.06
C ILE A 147 -5.81 -0.63 16.42
N SER A 148 -5.47 -1.54 17.34
CA SER A 148 -6.13 -1.63 18.65
C SER A 148 -5.96 -0.36 19.50
N GLY A 149 -4.80 0.27 19.43
CA GLY A 149 -4.47 1.51 20.14
C GLY A 149 -4.90 2.79 19.43
N LYS A 150 -5.53 2.71 18.25
CA LYS A 150 -5.94 3.86 17.41
C LYS A 150 -4.80 4.85 17.11
N VAL A 151 -3.57 4.36 17.01
CA VAL A 151 -2.34 5.15 16.77
C VAL A 151 -1.73 4.85 15.40
N THR A 152 -2.57 4.47 14.44
CA THR A 152 -2.22 4.09 13.07
C THR A 152 -1.50 5.19 12.27
N GLU A 153 -1.61 6.46 12.66
CA GLU A 153 -0.92 7.57 11.98
C GLU A 153 0.61 7.42 12.01
N HIS A 154 1.15 6.84 13.09
CA HIS A 154 2.58 6.65 13.26
C HIS A 154 3.17 5.54 12.37
N VAL A 155 2.33 4.62 11.86
CA VAL A 155 2.80 3.53 10.97
C VAL A 155 2.74 3.91 9.49
N LEU A 156 1.95 4.93 9.10
CA LEU A 156 1.79 5.36 7.70
C LEU A 156 3.12 5.60 6.95
N PRO A 157 4.15 6.28 7.54
CA PRO A 157 5.40 6.53 6.84
C PRO A 157 6.16 5.25 6.48
N SER A 158 5.96 4.16 7.23
CA SER A 158 6.66 2.89 7.02
C SER A 158 6.20 2.19 5.74
N PHE A 159 4.95 2.40 5.31
CA PHE A 159 4.40 1.75 4.13
C PHE A 159 5.09 2.17 2.82
N LYS A 160 5.65 3.39 2.78
CA LYS A 160 6.45 3.85 1.63
C LYS A 160 7.75 3.07 1.44
N LYS A 161 8.26 2.44 2.50
CA LYS A 161 9.50 1.63 2.47
C LYS A 161 9.21 0.14 2.35
N MET A 162 7.96 -0.25 2.15
CA MET A 162 7.55 -1.66 2.21
C MET A 162 8.24 -2.53 1.16
N ASP A 163 8.48 -2.02 -0.05
CA ASP A 163 9.19 -2.78 -1.09
C ASP A 163 10.64 -3.10 -0.70
N ASN A 164 11.27 -2.32 0.19
CA ASN A 164 12.58 -2.63 0.75
C ASN A 164 12.46 -3.68 1.86
N PHE A 165 11.48 -3.53 2.75
CA PHE A 165 11.25 -4.50 3.83
C PHE A 165 10.90 -5.90 3.30
N LEU A 166 10.10 -6.00 2.23
CA LEU A 166 9.77 -7.28 1.60
C LEU A 166 11.00 -8.00 1.03
N LYS A 167 11.99 -7.26 0.53
CA LYS A 167 13.27 -7.82 0.06
C LYS A 167 14.13 -8.31 1.22
N GLU A 168 14.09 -7.59 2.34
CA GLU A 168 14.85 -7.91 3.55
C GLU A 168 14.29 -9.13 4.27
N TRP A 169 12.97 -9.19 4.49
CA TRP A 169 12.33 -10.24 5.29
C TRP A 169 12.26 -11.60 4.59
N ASN A 170 12.34 -11.63 3.25
CA ASN A 170 12.25 -12.85 2.44
C ASN A 170 11.10 -13.79 2.86
N ILE A 171 9.93 -13.20 3.15
CA ILE A 171 8.76 -13.92 3.68
C ILE A 171 8.02 -14.72 2.61
N GLY A 172 7.33 -15.78 3.06
CA GLY A 172 6.48 -16.62 2.23
C GLY A 172 5.22 -15.91 1.74
N VAL A 173 4.49 -16.54 0.81
CA VAL A 173 3.32 -15.93 0.16
C VAL A 173 2.16 -15.69 1.14
N LYS A 174 1.95 -16.59 2.12
CA LYS A 174 0.89 -16.45 3.14
C LYS A 174 1.12 -15.22 4.04
N ASP A 175 2.34 -15.05 4.53
CA ASP A 175 2.72 -13.91 5.36
C ASP A 175 2.60 -12.58 4.60
N ARG A 176 2.96 -12.57 3.30
CA ARG A 176 2.77 -11.39 2.43
C ARG A 176 1.30 -11.03 2.28
N ARG A 177 0.42 -12.02 2.16
CA ARG A 177 -1.03 -11.82 2.06
C ARG A 177 -1.58 -11.15 3.30
N GLU A 178 -1.26 -11.68 4.47
CA GLU A 178 -1.70 -11.12 5.75
C GLU A 178 -1.22 -9.67 5.94
N LEU A 179 0.06 -9.41 5.61
CA LEU A 179 0.66 -8.09 5.65
C LEU A 179 -0.07 -7.10 4.74
N PHE A 180 -0.25 -7.43 3.46
CA PHE A 180 -0.89 -6.53 2.51
C PHE A 180 -2.35 -6.23 2.88
N LEU A 181 -3.09 -7.23 3.35
CA LEU A 181 -4.47 -7.05 3.79
C LEU A 181 -4.55 -6.13 5.03
N THR A 182 -3.65 -6.34 5.99
CA THR A 182 -3.57 -5.51 7.21
C THR A 182 -3.24 -4.05 6.85
N ILE A 183 -2.26 -3.84 5.97
CA ILE A 183 -1.89 -2.49 5.50
C ILE A 183 -3.05 -1.82 4.76
N SER A 184 -3.74 -2.53 3.86
CA SER A 184 -4.87 -1.95 3.13
C SER A 184 -6.01 -1.55 4.06
N ASN A 185 -6.29 -2.36 5.08
CA ASN A 185 -7.34 -2.05 6.05
C ASN A 185 -6.99 -0.79 6.86
N ILE A 186 -5.72 -0.64 7.28
CA ILE A 186 -5.25 0.59 7.94
C ILE A 186 -5.41 1.79 6.99
N LEU A 187 -4.90 1.71 5.76
CA LEU A 187 -4.92 2.82 4.80
C LEU A 187 -6.34 3.25 4.42
N LYS A 188 -7.30 2.32 4.42
CA LYS A 188 -8.71 2.60 4.12
C LYS A 188 -9.38 3.49 5.16
N GLU A 189 -9.01 3.36 6.43
CA GLU A 189 -9.57 4.19 7.51
C GLU A 189 -9.06 5.64 7.44
N HIS A 190 -7.89 5.87 6.83
CA HIS A 190 -7.28 7.19 6.69
C HIS A 190 -7.73 7.92 5.43
N LYS A 191 -8.25 9.14 5.61
CA LYS A 191 -8.62 10.00 4.47
C LYS A 191 -7.38 10.36 3.64
N GLY A 192 -7.51 10.29 2.32
CA GLY A 192 -6.44 10.63 1.37
C GLY A 192 -5.55 9.45 0.95
N HIS A 193 -5.64 8.30 1.62
CA HIS A 193 -4.80 7.13 1.35
C HIS A 193 -5.49 6.05 0.51
N ALA A 194 -6.66 6.33 -0.08
CA ALA A 194 -7.44 5.34 -0.85
C ALA A 194 -6.69 4.76 -2.07
N LYS A 195 -5.86 5.57 -2.76
CA LYS A 195 -5.03 5.08 -3.89
C LYS A 195 -3.93 4.13 -3.42
N GLU A 196 -3.34 4.41 -2.26
CA GLU A 196 -2.32 3.55 -1.65
C GLU A 196 -2.95 2.23 -1.18
N SER A 197 -4.11 2.30 -0.51
CA SER A 197 -4.93 1.12 -0.14
C SER A 197 -5.20 0.24 -1.36
N PHE A 198 -5.70 0.83 -2.44
CA PHE A 198 -5.97 0.13 -3.69
C PHE A 198 -4.72 -0.54 -4.28
N THR A 199 -3.57 0.13 -4.21
CA THR A 199 -2.29 -0.42 -4.70
C THR A 199 -1.87 -1.64 -3.88
N PHE A 200 -2.02 -1.60 -2.54
CA PHE A 200 -1.73 -2.74 -1.68
C PHE A 200 -2.72 -3.90 -1.85
N LEU A 201 -4.00 -3.62 -2.05
CA LEU A 201 -4.99 -4.65 -2.40
C LEU A 201 -4.68 -5.31 -3.75
N THR A 202 -4.24 -4.52 -4.73
CA THR A 202 -3.81 -5.05 -6.04
C THR A 202 -2.57 -5.94 -5.89
N LYS A 203 -1.61 -5.55 -5.03
CA LYS A 203 -0.45 -6.39 -4.67
C LYS A 203 -0.88 -7.67 -3.91
N TYR A 204 -1.89 -7.60 -3.06
CA TYR A 204 -2.47 -8.75 -2.38
C TYR A 204 -3.07 -9.74 -3.39
N LEU A 205 -3.93 -9.26 -4.29
CA LEU A 205 -4.59 -10.10 -5.30
C LEU A 205 -3.58 -10.74 -6.28
N SER A 206 -2.51 -10.03 -6.63
CA SER A 206 -1.48 -10.59 -7.50
C SER A 206 -0.72 -11.76 -6.87
N THR A 207 -0.66 -11.87 -5.54
CA THR A 207 -0.03 -13.00 -4.85
C THR A 207 -0.74 -14.34 -5.08
N PHE A 208 -1.99 -14.34 -5.56
CA PHE A 208 -2.76 -15.55 -5.88
C PHE A 208 -2.54 -16.03 -7.32
N SER A 209 -1.68 -15.36 -8.09
CA SER A 209 -1.36 -15.76 -9.46
C SER A 209 -0.63 -17.10 -9.47
N GLY A 210 -1.32 -18.17 -9.88
CA GLY A 210 -0.76 -19.53 -9.96
C GLY A 210 -1.20 -20.49 -8.84
N ASP A 211 -2.01 -20.03 -7.88
CA ASP A 211 -2.57 -20.87 -6.84
C ASP A 211 -3.76 -21.71 -7.33
N ASP A 212 -4.16 -22.70 -6.53
CA ASP A 212 -5.34 -23.51 -6.77
C ASP A 212 -6.66 -22.75 -6.52
N ALA A 213 -7.75 -23.26 -7.08
CA ALA A 213 -9.07 -22.64 -6.98
C ALA A 213 -9.61 -22.54 -5.54
N ASN A 214 -9.16 -23.39 -4.61
CA ASN A 214 -9.61 -23.32 -3.22
C ASN A 214 -8.94 -22.16 -2.49
N THR A 215 -7.63 -22.00 -2.65
CA THR A 215 -6.89 -20.86 -2.08
C THR A 215 -7.37 -19.53 -2.67
N MET A 216 -7.79 -19.51 -3.95
CA MET A 216 -8.39 -18.33 -4.56
C MET A 216 -9.73 -17.91 -3.94
N ASN A 217 -10.49 -18.82 -3.31
CA ASN A 217 -11.75 -18.46 -2.67
C ASN A 217 -11.55 -17.46 -1.51
N GLU A 218 -10.41 -17.52 -0.82
CA GLU A 218 -10.05 -16.58 0.26
C GLU A 218 -9.95 -15.13 -0.25
N ALA A 219 -9.55 -14.95 -1.51
CA ALA A 219 -9.37 -13.64 -2.11
C ALA A 219 -10.67 -12.99 -2.59
N LYS A 220 -11.82 -13.69 -2.58
CA LYS A 220 -13.07 -13.19 -3.18
C LYS A 220 -13.58 -11.91 -2.53
N ASP A 221 -13.62 -11.88 -1.20
CA ASP A 221 -14.10 -10.70 -0.46
C ASP A 221 -13.16 -9.50 -0.65
N ALA A 222 -11.83 -9.75 -0.63
CA ALA A 222 -10.83 -8.74 -0.93
C ALA A 222 -10.92 -8.22 -2.37
N ALA A 223 -11.21 -9.10 -3.34
CA ALA A 223 -11.39 -8.72 -4.75
C ALA A 223 -12.64 -7.84 -4.93
N VAL A 224 -13.75 -8.20 -4.29
CA VAL A 224 -14.97 -7.37 -4.26
C VAL A 224 -14.67 -6.01 -3.65
N GLN A 225 -14.00 -5.98 -2.50
CA GLN A 225 -13.58 -4.74 -1.87
C GLN A 225 -12.73 -3.87 -2.79
N THR A 226 -11.77 -4.48 -3.50
CA THR A 226 -10.89 -3.79 -4.45
C THR A 226 -11.68 -3.16 -5.60
N ILE A 227 -12.69 -3.87 -6.12
CA ILE A 227 -13.59 -3.33 -7.15
C ILE A 227 -14.40 -2.15 -6.62
N ILE A 228 -14.98 -2.29 -5.43
CA ILE A 228 -15.78 -1.22 -4.81
C ILE A 228 -14.91 0.00 -4.51
N GLU A 229 -13.69 -0.19 -4.01
CA GLU A 229 -12.72 0.90 -3.82
C GLU A 229 -12.36 1.57 -5.15
N PHE A 230 -12.17 0.78 -6.22
CA PHE A 230 -11.97 1.34 -7.55
C PHE A 230 -13.13 2.23 -7.98
N VAL A 231 -14.37 1.78 -7.83
CA VAL A 231 -15.55 2.58 -8.21
C VAL A 231 -15.67 3.85 -7.36
N LYS A 232 -15.42 3.76 -6.04
CA LYS A 232 -15.53 4.88 -5.10
C LYS A 232 -14.50 5.98 -5.29
N VAL A 233 -13.27 5.64 -5.68
CA VAL A 233 -12.21 6.65 -5.84
C VAL A 233 -12.46 7.46 -7.11
N PRO A 234 -12.77 8.78 -7.02
CA PRO A 234 -13.14 9.58 -8.18
C PRO A 234 -11.96 9.75 -9.15
N ASP A 235 -10.74 9.90 -8.63
CA ASP A 235 -9.55 10.23 -9.42
C ASP A 235 -8.77 9.00 -9.94
N MET A 236 -9.45 7.88 -10.14
CA MET A 236 -8.84 6.63 -10.62
C MET A 236 -9.64 6.06 -11.77
N TYR A 237 -9.09 6.13 -12.99
CA TYR A 237 -9.81 5.80 -14.23
C TYR A 237 -9.21 4.60 -14.98
N GLN A 238 -8.10 4.06 -14.49
CA GLN A 238 -7.40 2.91 -15.07
C GLN A 238 -7.19 1.85 -14.00
N CYS A 239 -7.41 0.58 -14.33
CA CYS A 239 -6.95 -0.54 -13.53
C CYS A 239 -6.87 -1.84 -14.36
N ASP A 240 -5.91 -2.69 -14.00
CA ASP A 240 -5.66 -3.98 -14.67
C ASP A 240 -6.26 -5.16 -13.90
N LEU A 241 -7.35 -4.91 -13.16
CA LEU A 241 -7.97 -5.93 -12.29
C LEU A 241 -8.61 -7.07 -13.09
N LEU A 242 -9.05 -6.83 -14.32
CA LEU A 242 -9.74 -7.85 -15.14
C LEU A 242 -8.84 -9.03 -15.50
N ASP A 243 -7.53 -8.79 -15.66
CA ASP A 243 -6.56 -9.82 -16.04
C ASP A 243 -6.11 -10.67 -14.85
N MET A 244 -6.48 -10.30 -13.62
CA MET A 244 -6.10 -11.03 -12.41
C MET A 244 -6.97 -12.26 -12.21
N PRO A 245 -6.38 -13.49 -12.08
CA PRO A 245 -7.16 -14.71 -11.86
C PRO A 245 -8.09 -14.64 -10.64
N ALA A 246 -7.62 -14.00 -9.56
CA ALA A 246 -8.37 -13.81 -8.32
C ALA A 246 -9.63 -12.93 -8.49
N VAL A 247 -9.68 -12.09 -9.53
CA VAL A 247 -10.84 -11.25 -9.86
C VAL A 247 -11.70 -11.95 -10.91
N ALA A 248 -11.09 -12.59 -11.91
CA ALA A 248 -11.79 -13.30 -12.98
C ALA A 248 -12.67 -14.45 -12.45
N GLN A 249 -12.28 -15.11 -11.35
CA GLN A 249 -13.12 -16.14 -10.72
C GLN A 249 -14.50 -15.62 -10.26
N LEU A 250 -14.64 -14.32 -9.99
CA LEU A 250 -15.89 -13.73 -9.51
C LEU A 250 -16.98 -13.78 -10.57
N GLU A 251 -16.62 -13.85 -11.86
CA GLU A 251 -17.58 -14.00 -12.95
C GLU A 251 -18.41 -15.28 -12.84
N LYS A 252 -17.80 -16.36 -12.32
CA LYS A 252 -18.44 -17.68 -12.18
C LYS A 252 -19.26 -17.82 -10.91
N ASP A 253 -19.10 -16.91 -9.94
CA ASP A 253 -19.78 -16.97 -8.65
C ASP A 253 -21.06 -16.13 -8.67
N ALA A 254 -22.22 -16.78 -8.49
CA ALA A 254 -23.52 -16.11 -8.59
C ALA A 254 -23.67 -14.91 -7.62
N ARG A 255 -22.99 -14.93 -6.47
CA ARG A 255 -23.06 -13.85 -5.48
C ARG A 255 -22.26 -12.61 -5.89
N TYR A 256 -21.10 -12.82 -6.50
CA TYR A 256 -20.14 -11.75 -6.81
C TYR A 256 -20.11 -11.35 -8.29
N ALA A 257 -20.75 -12.14 -9.17
CA ALA A 257 -20.87 -11.86 -10.59
C ALA A 257 -21.43 -10.46 -10.91
N PRO A 258 -22.41 -9.90 -10.17
CA PRO A 258 -22.85 -8.52 -10.41
C PRO A 258 -21.75 -7.48 -10.16
N VAL A 259 -20.88 -7.68 -9.16
CA VAL A 259 -19.75 -6.79 -8.87
C VAL A 259 -18.70 -6.88 -9.96
N TYR A 260 -18.41 -8.09 -10.45
CA TYR A 260 -17.52 -8.29 -11.61
C TYR A 260 -18.07 -7.61 -12.87
N LYS A 261 -19.38 -7.75 -13.12
CA LYS A 261 -20.06 -7.06 -14.23
C LYS A 261 -19.94 -5.54 -14.11
N LEU A 262 -20.07 -4.99 -12.90
CA LEU A 262 -19.86 -3.56 -12.64
C LEU A 262 -18.43 -3.12 -13.01
N LEU A 263 -17.40 -3.86 -12.59
CA LEU A 263 -16.02 -3.59 -12.99
C LEU A 263 -15.87 -3.59 -14.52
N ARG A 264 -16.42 -4.61 -15.19
CA ARG A 264 -16.38 -4.73 -16.65
C ARG A 264 -17.05 -3.54 -17.33
N ILE A 265 -18.18 -3.06 -16.82
CA ILE A 265 -18.87 -1.88 -17.35
C ILE A 265 -17.98 -0.64 -17.26
N PHE A 266 -17.37 -0.38 -16.10
CA PHE A 266 -16.50 0.78 -15.93
C PHE A 266 -15.30 0.75 -16.87
N LEU A 267 -14.68 -0.42 -17.06
CA LEU A 267 -13.46 -0.52 -17.86
C LEU A 267 -13.71 -0.62 -19.37
N THR A 268 -14.79 -1.28 -19.80
CA THR A 268 -14.99 -1.65 -21.22
C THR A 268 -16.24 -1.08 -21.87
N GLN A 269 -17.19 -0.52 -21.10
CA GLN A 269 -18.48 -0.06 -21.62
C GLN A 269 -18.71 1.43 -21.34
N ARG A 270 -19.88 1.93 -21.77
CA ARG A 270 -20.28 3.34 -21.66
C ARG A 270 -21.40 3.54 -20.63
N LEU A 271 -21.77 4.79 -20.42
CA LEU A 271 -22.77 5.22 -19.45
C LEU A 271 -24.12 4.50 -19.57
N ASN A 272 -24.59 4.22 -20.79
CA ASN A 272 -25.85 3.52 -21.02
C ASN A 272 -25.90 2.15 -20.31
N ALA A 273 -24.85 1.35 -20.43
CA ALA A 273 -24.77 0.04 -19.79
C ALA A 273 -24.73 0.14 -18.26
N TYR A 274 -24.13 1.20 -17.71
CA TYR A 274 -24.16 1.47 -16.29
C TYR A 274 -25.58 1.80 -15.79
N LEU A 275 -26.34 2.62 -16.53
CA LEU A 275 -27.71 2.96 -16.17
C LEU A 275 -28.64 1.73 -16.20
N GLU A 276 -28.51 0.88 -17.22
CA GLU A 276 -29.25 -0.39 -17.29
C GLU A 276 -28.88 -1.34 -16.13
N PHE A 277 -27.59 -1.37 -15.77
CA PHE A 277 -27.11 -2.17 -14.64
C PHE A 277 -27.65 -1.66 -13.31
N GLU A 278 -27.66 -0.34 -13.09
CA GLU A 278 -28.15 0.29 -11.87
C GLU A 278 -29.66 0.08 -11.69
N ALA A 279 -30.45 0.24 -12.76
CA ALA A 279 -31.89 -0.04 -12.75
C ALA A 279 -32.19 -1.48 -12.33
N SER A 280 -31.33 -2.43 -12.71
CA SER A 280 -31.47 -3.86 -12.39
C SER A 280 -30.86 -4.25 -11.03
N ASN A 281 -29.93 -3.47 -10.47
CA ASN A 281 -29.11 -3.84 -9.31
C ASN A 281 -28.99 -2.73 -8.25
N SER A 282 -30.00 -1.87 -8.12
CA SER A 282 -29.99 -0.72 -7.20
C SER A 282 -29.75 -1.09 -5.72
N THR A 283 -30.14 -2.31 -5.31
CA THR A 283 -29.87 -2.84 -3.96
C THR A 283 -28.38 -3.05 -3.72
N LEU A 284 -27.63 -3.57 -4.69
CA LEU A 284 -26.19 -3.80 -4.59
C LEU A 284 -25.42 -2.50 -4.39
N MET A 285 -25.82 -1.44 -5.10
CA MET A 285 -25.21 -0.12 -4.96
C MET A 285 -25.35 0.40 -3.52
N LYS A 286 -26.55 0.25 -2.93
CA LYS A 286 -26.81 0.65 -1.54
C LYS A 286 -26.04 -0.20 -0.54
N THR A 287 -26.00 -1.51 -0.73
CA THR A 287 -25.27 -2.44 0.15
C THR A 287 -23.79 -2.09 0.26
N HIS A 288 -23.15 -1.71 -0.84
CA HIS A 288 -21.73 -1.36 -0.86
C HIS A 288 -21.47 0.14 -0.59
N GLY A 289 -22.52 0.94 -0.35
CA GLY A 289 -22.41 2.38 -0.10
C GLY A 289 -21.85 3.14 -1.31
N LEU A 290 -22.24 2.74 -2.52
CA LEU A 290 -21.92 3.45 -3.75
C LEU A 290 -22.93 4.58 -3.96
N VAL A 291 -22.43 5.81 -4.08
CA VAL A 291 -23.26 6.98 -4.39
C VAL A 291 -23.46 7.04 -5.90
N HIS A 292 -24.73 7.01 -6.33
CA HIS A 292 -25.11 6.99 -7.73
C HIS A 292 -24.53 8.17 -8.54
N GLU A 293 -24.62 9.38 -7.98
CA GLU A 293 -24.12 10.60 -8.63
C GLU A 293 -22.60 10.59 -8.87
N ASP A 294 -21.83 10.08 -7.91
CA ASP A 294 -20.38 9.96 -8.04
C ASP A 294 -20.02 8.95 -9.13
N CYS A 295 -20.75 7.83 -9.16
CA CYS A 295 -20.58 6.79 -10.16
C CYS A 295 -20.95 7.28 -11.58
N ILE A 296 -22.05 8.04 -11.72
CA ILE A 296 -22.42 8.68 -13.00
C ILE A 296 -21.35 9.66 -13.45
N THR A 297 -20.89 10.53 -12.55
CA THR A 297 -19.87 11.53 -12.85
C THR A 297 -18.60 10.86 -13.38
N LYS A 298 -18.16 9.81 -12.70
CA LYS A 298 -17.02 9.00 -13.13
C LYS A 298 -17.27 8.31 -14.47
N MET A 299 -18.43 7.67 -14.65
CA MET A 299 -18.79 6.99 -15.90
C MET A 299 -18.93 7.93 -17.10
N ARG A 300 -19.37 9.18 -16.89
CA ARG A 300 -19.39 10.22 -17.93
C ARG A 300 -17.98 10.53 -18.40
N LEU A 301 -17.06 10.81 -17.47
CA LEU A 301 -15.65 11.07 -17.81
C LEU A 301 -15.02 9.86 -18.51
N MET A 302 -15.26 8.66 -18.01
CA MET A 302 -14.77 7.44 -18.66
C MET A 302 -15.35 7.31 -20.08
N SER A 303 -16.67 7.48 -20.26
CA SER A 303 -17.34 7.40 -21.58
C SER A 303 -16.77 8.40 -22.58
N LEU A 304 -16.43 9.60 -22.12
CA LEU A 304 -15.76 10.60 -22.94
C LEU A 304 -14.36 10.15 -23.39
N VAL A 305 -13.59 9.51 -22.52
CA VAL A 305 -12.27 8.95 -22.84
C VAL A 305 -12.35 7.85 -23.90
N ASP A 306 -13.36 6.98 -23.81
CA ASP A 306 -13.58 5.92 -24.82
C ASP A 306 -13.98 6.52 -26.18
N LEU A 307 -14.80 7.56 -26.21
CA LEU A 307 -15.07 8.29 -27.44
C LEU A 307 -13.81 8.94 -28.02
N ALA A 308 -12.97 9.51 -27.15
CA ALA A 308 -11.71 10.16 -27.49
C ALA A 308 -10.64 9.19 -28.01
N SER A 309 -10.76 7.91 -27.69
CA SER A 309 -9.83 6.86 -28.14
C SER A 309 -10.14 6.34 -29.55
N ASN A 310 -11.27 6.76 -30.16
CA ASN A 310 -11.62 6.37 -31.53
C ASN A 310 -10.77 7.13 -32.58
N ASP A 311 -10.50 6.46 -33.70
CA ASP A 311 -9.52 6.88 -34.71
C ASP A 311 -9.83 8.20 -35.45
N SER A 312 -11.05 8.73 -35.37
CA SER A 312 -11.42 9.94 -36.12
C SER A 312 -10.74 11.20 -35.58
N GLY A 313 -10.32 11.23 -34.31
CA GLY A 313 -9.73 12.39 -33.63
C GLY A 313 -10.61 13.65 -33.59
N ARG A 314 -11.83 13.59 -34.15
CA ARG A 314 -12.82 14.66 -34.24
C ARG A 314 -14.16 14.13 -33.76
N ILE A 315 -14.72 14.80 -32.75
CA ILE A 315 -15.94 14.35 -32.08
C ILE A 315 -16.95 15.51 -32.07
N PRO A 316 -18.09 15.38 -32.76
CA PRO A 316 -19.16 16.37 -32.71
C PRO A 316 -19.79 16.46 -31.32
N TYR A 317 -20.27 17.64 -30.93
CA TYR A 317 -20.96 17.86 -29.66
C TYR A 317 -22.23 17.01 -29.53
N THR A 318 -22.94 16.74 -30.63
CA THR A 318 -24.13 15.88 -30.65
C THR A 318 -23.81 14.47 -30.15
N VAL A 319 -22.71 13.89 -30.62
CA VAL A 319 -22.26 12.55 -30.18
C VAL A 319 -21.91 12.56 -28.68
N ILE A 320 -21.23 13.60 -28.20
CA ILE A 320 -20.87 13.73 -26.78
C ILE A 320 -22.12 13.87 -25.92
N LYS A 321 -23.06 14.72 -26.33
CA LYS A 321 -24.35 14.93 -25.67
C LYS A 321 -25.12 13.62 -25.52
N ASP A 322 -25.26 12.87 -26.60
CA ASP A 322 -26.06 11.64 -26.63
C ASP A 322 -25.42 10.54 -25.77
N VAL A 323 -24.09 10.44 -25.77
CA VAL A 323 -23.36 9.42 -24.99
C VAL A 323 -23.31 9.75 -23.50
N LEU A 324 -23.14 11.03 -23.14
CA LEU A 324 -23.09 11.47 -21.74
C LEU A 324 -24.47 11.71 -21.13
N GLN A 325 -25.53 11.76 -21.96
CA GLN A 325 -26.90 12.10 -21.58
C GLN A 325 -26.95 13.40 -20.76
N ILE A 326 -26.44 14.47 -21.37
CA ILE A 326 -26.35 15.82 -20.78
C ILE A 326 -26.97 16.86 -21.71
N ASP A 327 -27.13 18.08 -21.21
CA ASP A 327 -27.50 19.20 -22.08
C ASP A 327 -26.31 19.66 -22.94
N VAL A 328 -26.60 20.23 -24.11
CA VAL A 328 -25.56 20.72 -25.04
C VAL A 328 -24.70 21.81 -24.38
N ASN A 329 -25.28 22.63 -23.51
CA ASN A 329 -24.56 23.70 -22.82
C ASN A 329 -23.54 23.18 -21.80
N GLU A 330 -23.69 21.94 -21.35
CA GLU A 330 -22.80 21.33 -20.35
C GLU A 330 -21.61 20.60 -20.99
N VAL A 331 -21.64 20.35 -22.31
CA VAL A 331 -20.62 19.57 -23.02
C VAL A 331 -19.22 20.15 -22.78
N GLU A 332 -19.06 21.46 -22.88
CA GLU A 332 -17.77 22.14 -22.66
C GLU A 332 -17.26 21.98 -21.21
N SER A 333 -18.15 22.06 -20.23
CA SER A 333 -17.81 21.85 -18.81
C SER A 333 -17.26 20.43 -18.57
N TRP A 334 -17.87 19.41 -19.19
CA TRP A 334 -17.40 18.04 -19.09
C TRP A 334 -16.06 17.80 -19.79
N ILE A 335 -15.84 18.44 -20.93
CA ILE A 335 -14.55 18.39 -21.63
C ILE A 335 -13.46 19.03 -20.77
N VAL A 336 -13.72 20.21 -20.20
CA VAL A 336 -12.78 20.90 -19.31
C VAL A 336 -12.46 20.06 -18.07
N LYS A 337 -13.46 19.40 -17.48
CA LYS A 337 -13.24 18.44 -16.38
C LYS A 337 -12.32 17.29 -16.79
N ALA A 338 -12.53 16.71 -17.97
CA ALA A 338 -11.69 15.62 -18.47
C ALA A 338 -10.25 16.05 -18.78
N ILE A 339 -10.05 17.27 -19.30
CA ILE A 339 -8.72 17.87 -19.49
C ILE A 339 -8.04 18.12 -18.13
N THR A 340 -8.78 18.67 -17.17
CA THR A 340 -8.27 18.98 -15.82
C THR A 340 -7.85 17.70 -15.09
N ALA A 341 -8.63 16.62 -15.26
CA ALA A 341 -8.32 15.29 -14.75
C ALA A 341 -7.22 14.56 -15.57
N LYS A 342 -6.65 15.20 -16.60
CA LYS A 342 -5.60 14.68 -17.49
C LYS A 342 -5.98 13.39 -18.22
N LEU A 343 -7.28 13.22 -18.49
CA LEU A 343 -7.80 12.05 -19.18
C LEU A 343 -7.72 12.20 -20.70
N ILE A 344 -7.90 13.44 -21.18
CA ILE A 344 -7.86 13.79 -22.59
C ILE A 344 -7.04 15.07 -22.79
N VAL A 345 -6.38 15.16 -23.93
CA VAL A 345 -5.75 16.37 -24.46
C VAL A 345 -6.46 16.70 -25.76
N CYS A 346 -7.24 17.77 -25.76
CA CYS A 346 -8.03 18.16 -26.92
C CYS A 346 -8.14 19.67 -27.08
N LYS A 347 -8.56 20.10 -28.27
CA LYS A 347 -8.93 21.48 -28.60
C LYS A 347 -10.43 21.54 -28.86
N ILE A 348 -11.06 22.60 -28.38
CA ILE A 348 -12.49 22.84 -28.56
C ILE A 348 -12.67 23.80 -29.73
N ASP A 349 -13.39 23.39 -30.77
CA ASP A 349 -13.84 24.25 -31.86
C ASP A 349 -15.32 24.56 -31.65
N GLN A 350 -15.57 25.65 -30.94
CA GLN A 350 -16.91 26.07 -30.55
C GLN A 350 -17.76 26.49 -31.76
N MET A 351 -17.16 27.09 -32.79
CA MET A 351 -17.89 27.54 -33.99
C MET A 351 -18.45 26.37 -34.78
N ASN A 352 -17.65 25.31 -34.93
CA ASN A 352 -18.06 24.09 -35.63
C ASN A 352 -18.70 23.04 -34.71
N GLN A 353 -18.83 23.32 -33.41
CA GLN A 353 -19.38 22.40 -32.40
C GLN A 353 -18.69 21.02 -32.41
N VAL A 354 -17.36 21.03 -32.50
CA VAL A 354 -16.53 19.82 -32.62
C VAL A 354 -15.35 19.90 -31.64
N VAL A 355 -15.02 18.76 -31.05
CA VAL A 355 -13.82 18.57 -30.23
C VAL A 355 -12.76 17.83 -31.04
N ILE A 356 -11.56 18.39 -31.11
CA ILE A 356 -10.41 17.77 -31.78
C ILE A 356 -9.50 17.16 -30.72
N VAL A 357 -9.53 15.84 -30.60
CA VAL A 357 -8.73 15.08 -29.64
C VAL A 357 -7.33 14.85 -30.22
N SER A 358 -6.31 15.24 -29.45
CA SER A 358 -4.90 14.97 -29.76
C SER A 358 -4.43 13.68 -29.09
N HIS A 359 -4.84 13.46 -27.84
CA HIS A 359 -4.47 12.28 -27.06
C HIS A 359 -5.56 11.97 -26.02
N ALA A 360 -5.76 10.69 -25.73
CA ALA A 360 -6.62 10.21 -24.65
C ALA A 360 -5.90 9.05 -23.95
N ILE A 361 -6.18 8.87 -22.66
CA ILE A 361 -5.69 7.71 -21.92
C ILE A 361 -6.48 6.45 -22.32
N ASP A 362 -5.84 5.29 -22.32
CA ASP A 362 -6.54 4.01 -22.47
C ASP A 362 -7.00 3.53 -21.09
N ARG A 363 -8.28 3.14 -20.96
CA ARG A 363 -8.80 2.61 -19.68
C ARG A 363 -8.20 1.25 -19.31
N VAL A 364 -7.93 0.43 -20.33
CA VAL A 364 -7.29 -0.89 -20.26
C VAL A 364 -6.29 -0.97 -21.41
N PHE A 365 -5.06 -1.39 -21.11
CA PHE A 365 -4.02 -1.52 -22.12
C PHE A 365 -3.83 -3.00 -22.50
N GLY A 366 -4.48 -3.40 -23.58
CA GLY A 366 -4.50 -4.79 -24.03
C GLY A 366 -3.62 -5.10 -25.25
N PRO A 367 -3.74 -6.32 -25.80
CA PRO A 367 -2.98 -6.77 -26.97
C PRO A 367 -3.20 -5.90 -28.23
N ASN A 368 -4.41 -5.34 -28.40
CA ASN A 368 -4.74 -4.49 -29.54
C ASN A 368 -3.95 -3.17 -29.48
N GLN A 369 -3.83 -2.58 -28.29
CA GLN A 369 -3.04 -1.37 -28.05
C GLN A 369 -1.56 -1.65 -28.27
N TRP A 370 -1.04 -2.80 -27.80
CA TRP A 370 0.32 -3.25 -28.09
C TRP A 370 0.60 -3.36 -29.59
N LYS A 371 -0.34 -3.93 -30.35
CA LYS A 371 -0.22 -4.06 -31.81
C LYS A 371 -0.25 -2.70 -32.53
N SER A 372 -1.11 -1.78 -32.08
CA SER A 372 -1.16 -0.40 -32.60
C SER A 372 0.15 0.33 -32.32
N LEU A 373 0.69 0.20 -31.11
CA LEU A 373 1.98 0.78 -30.72
C LEU A 373 3.12 0.21 -31.56
N GLN A 374 3.17 -1.11 -31.75
CA GLN A 374 4.16 -1.76 -32.60
C GLN A 374 4.12 -1.21 -34.04
N THR A 375 2.93 -1.11 -34.62
CA THR A 375 2.74 -0.59 -35.99
C THR A 375 3.23 0.86 -36.12
N LYS A 376 2.93 1.70 -35.12
CA LYS A 376 3.39 3.10 -35.08
C LYS A 376 4.91 3.19 -34.94
N LEU A 377 5.52 2.35 -34.10
CA LEU A 377 6.97 2.29 -33.92
C LEU A 377 7.70 1.79 -35.17
N GLU A 378 7.15 0.80 -35.86
CA GLU A 378 7.69 0.30 -37.13
C GLU A 378 7.65 1.39 -38.21
N MET A 379 6.54 2.13 -38.30
CA MET A 379 6.43 3.28 -39.21
C MET A 379 7.45 4.38 -38.87
N TRP A 380 7.61 4.71 -37.58
CA TRP A 380 8.62 5.67 -37.13
C TRP A 380 10.04 5.22 -37.46
N LYS A 381 10.35 3.95 -37.22
CA LYS A 381 11.64 3.37 -37.59
C LYS A 381 11.90 3.49 -39.10
N GLY A 382 10.88 3.20 -39.93
CA GLY A 382 10.95 3.38 -41.37
C GLY A 382 11.18 4.83 -41.78
N ASN A 383 10.45 5.78 -41.19
CA ASN A 383 10.61 7.21 -41.47
C ASN A 383 12.00 7.72 -41.10
N ILE A 384 12.55 7.31 -39.95
CA ILE A 384 13.90 7.68 -39.53
C ILE A 384 14.95 7.07 -40.47
N ALA A 385 14.79 5.81 -40.87
CA ALA A 385 15.69 5.17 -41.84
C ALA A 385 15.68 5.91 -43.19
N ASN A 386 14.49 6.31 -43.68
CA ASN A 386 14.34 7.09 -44.91
C ASN A 386 14.99 8.48 -44.80
N LEU A 387 14.86 9.16 -43.66
CA LEU A 387 15.53 10.43 -43.41
C LEU A 387 17.05 10.29 -43.39
N ILE A 388 17.58 9.25 -42.72
CA ILE A 388 19.01 8.96 -42.71
C ILE A 388 19.52 8.69 -44.12
N SER A 389 18.80 7.88 -44.90
CA SER A 389 19.15 7.60 -46.30
C SER A 389 19.14 8.87 -47.15
N THR A 390 18.15 9.75 -46.96
CA THR A 390 18.07 11.04 -47.68
C THR A 390 19.24 11.95 -47.32
N ILE A 391 19.61 12.03 -46.03
CA ILE A 391 20.75 12.83 -45.57
C ILE A 391 22.06 12.28 -46.14
N GLN A 392 22.25 10.95 -46.12
CA GLN A 392 23.45 10.32 -46.70
C GLN A 392 23.54 10.54 -48.21
N ALA A 393 22.43 10.40 -48.93
CA ALA A 393 22.38 10.66 -50.37
C ALA A 393 22.71 12.14 -50.70
N ASN A 394 22.14 13.09 -49.96
CA ASN A 394 22.43 14.51 -50.15
C ASN A 394 23.89 14.86 -49.83
N LYS A 395 24.50 14.21 -48.83
CA LYS A 395 25.92 14.40 -48.52
C LYS A 395 26.84 13.92 -49.65
N ILE A 396 26.51 12.79 -50.29
CA ILE A 396 27.27 12.28 -51.44
C ILE A 396 27.14 13.21 -52.66
N VAL A 397 25.96 13.81 -52.86
CA VAL A 397 25.73 14.77 -53.95
C VAL A 397 26.51 16.08 -53.71
N ASP A 398 26.62 16.54 -52.46
CA ASP A 398 27.37 17.74 -52.10
C ASP A 398 28.90 17.54 -52.19
N ASP A 399 29.40 16.36 -51.79
CA ASP A 399 30.81 15.99 -52.00
C ASP A 399 31.12 15.81 -53.50
N GLY A 400 30.16 15.31 -54.30
CA GLY A 400 30.29 15.15 -55.75
C GLY A 400 30.25 16.46 -56.53
N SER A 401 29.45 17.43 -56.11
CA SER A 401 29.35 18.76 -56.73
C SER A 401 30.57 19.63 -56.39
N GLN A 402 31.12 19.54 -55.17
CA GLN A 402 32.40 20.17 -54.82
C GLN A 402 33.59 19.55 -55.58
N ALA A 403 33.60 18.23 -55.78
CA ALA A 403 34.62 17.56 -56.58
C ALA A 403 34.55 17.96 -58.07
N MET A 404 33.35 18.14 -58.65
CA MET A 404 33.18 18.62 -60.02
C MET A 404 33.58 20.10 -60.20
N GLN A 405 33.27 20.97 -59.24
CA GLN A 405 33.74 22.37 -59.28
C GLN A 405 35.26 22.48 -59.17
N GLY A 406 35.91 21.64 -58.35
CA GLY A 406 37.37 21.58 -58.27
C GLY A 406 38.07 21.08 -59.54
N LEU A 407 37.40 20.26 -60.35
CA LEU A 407 37.90 19.76 -61.63
C LEU A 407 37.70 20.73 -62.80
N MET A 408 36.71 21.63 -62.74
CA MET A 408 36.51 22.69 -63.75
C MET A 408 37.42 23.92 -63.56
N ILE A 409 38.08 24.06 -62.41
CA ILE A 409 38.95 25.21 -62.08
C ILE A 409 40.45 24.90 -62.32
N ARG A 410 40.79 23.74 -62.91
CA ARG A 410 42.18 23.33 -63.16
C ARG A 410 42.61 23.43 -64.61
#